data_AF-A0A7Y5XVA0-F1
#
_entry.id   AF-A0A7Y5XVA0-F1
#
_cell.length_a   1.000
_cell.length_b   1.000
_cell.length_c   1.000
_cell.angle_alpha   90.00
_cell.angle_beta   90.00
_cell.angle_gamma   90.00
#
_symmetry.space_group_name_H-M   'P 1'
#
loop_
_entity.id
_entity.type
_entity.pdbx_description
1 polymer ?
#
loop_
_entity_poly.entity_id
_entity_poly.type
_entity_poly.pdbx_seq_one_letter_code
_entity_poly.pdbx_strand_id
1 'polypeptide(L)'
;MSARGDDVVVELEGGRGWTISIGSWGIGSARVGIRITCPNGSQLECDTASADVRVTGTLGDARVRTASGDLRLDRVEGQLELKSASGDIYVQRVEGRATVNTVSGDVQLLTAMNGVAVNSVSGDAMLGEIFGDVAAGTVSGDLMVRAAGPGDVGLKAVSGDVVVAMRRGLRLRLDVNSVSGSVGSELEVSDAPARNDGPEATLRVRTVSGDVRITRAAEAVA
;
A
#
# COMPACT_ATOMS: atom_id res chain seq x y z
N MET A 1 24.45 9.91 -21.32
CA MET A 1 24.99 8.83 -20.46
C MET A 1 26.41 9.22 -20.07
N SER A 2 26.66 9.55 -18.80
CA SER A 2 28.00 9.71 -18.25
C SER A 2 28.14 8.79 -17.05
N ALA A 3 29.10 7.87 -17.07
CA ALA A 3 29.42 7.01 -15.94
C ALA A 3 30.70 7.53 -15.28
N ARG A 4 30.60 7.98 -14.02
CA ARG A 4 31.73 7.99 -13.08
C ARG A 4 31.56 6.74 -12.21
N GLY A 5 32.67 6.16 -11.73
CA GLY A 5 32.77 4.78 -11.24
C GLY A 5 31.69 4.25 -10.26
N ASP A 6 30.87 5.11 -9.67
CA ASP A 6 29.91 4.78 -8.62
C ASP A 6 28.49 5.34 -8.89
N ASP A 7 28.27 6.14 -9.93
CA ASP A 7 26.97 6.75 -10.27
C ASP A 7 26.67 6.62 -11.78
N VAL A 8 25.53 5.98 -12.09
CA VAL A 8 24.99 5.86 -13.44
C VAL A 8 23.82 6.84 -13.59
N VAL A 9 24.06 7.92 -14.31
CA VAL A 9 23.02 8.92 -14.60
C VAL A 9 22.50 8.73 -16.02
N VAL A 10 21.20 8.47 -16.13
CA VAL A 10 20.46 8.37 -17.38
C VAL A 10 19.42 9.47 -17.44
N GLU A 11 19.58 10.41 -18.36
CA GLU A 11 18.61 11.46 -18.64
C GLU A 11 17.95 11.17 -20.00
N LEU A 12 16.62 11.12 -20.02
CA LEU A 12 15.83 10.95 -21.24
C LEU A 12 15.11 12.26 -21.57
N GLU A 13 15.38 12.82 -22.75
CA GLU A 13 14.66 14.00 -23.27
C GLU A 13 13.73 13.59 -24.42
N GLY A 14 12.41 13.67 -24.18
CA GLY A 14 11.38 13.51 -25.22
C GLY A 14 11.23 12.11 -25.82
N GLY A 15 10.09 11.84 -26.46
CA GLY A 15 9.77 10.56 -27.12
C GLY A 15 8.86 9.63 -26.28
N ARG A 16 7.96 8.91 -26.96
CA ARG A 16 7.08 7.88 -26.37
C ARG A 16 7.73 6.51 -26.53
N GLY A 17 7.75 5.70 -25.46
CA GLY A 17 8.11 4.28 -25.51
C GLY A 17 9.62 3.99 -25.46
N TRP A 18 10.29 4.39 -24.37
CA TRP A 18 11.70 4.06 -24.15
C TRP A 18 11.83 2.87 -23.18
N THR A 19 12.76 1.96 -23.48
CA THR A 19 13.17 0.88 -22.58
C THR A 19 14.65 1.04 -22.29
N ILE A 20 15.01 1.18 -21.01
CA ILE A 20 16.40 1.13 -20.56
C ILE A 20 16.63 -0.27 -19.98
N SER A 21 17.54 -1.04 -20.58
CA SER A 21 17.98 -2.32 -20.03
C SER A 21 19.41 -2.17 -19.56
N ILE A 22 19.63 -2.24 -18.25
CA ILE A 22 20.95 -2.26 -17.63
C ILE A 22 21.21 -3.73 -17.27
N GLY A 23 22.19 -4.35 -17.95
CA GLY A 23 22.46 -5.78 -17.83
C GLY A 23 22.99 -6.21 -16.46
N SER A 24 23.18 -7.52 -16.30
CA SER A 24 23.74 -8.13 -15.08
C SER A 24 25.21 -7.74 -14.91
N TRP A 25 25.54 -7.09 -13.79
CA TRP A 25 26.92 -6.77 -13.44
C TRP A 25 27.39 -7.80 -12.40
N GLY A 26 28.49 -8.49 -12.69
CA GLY A 26 29.23 -9.21 -11.67
C GLY A 26 30.11 -8.21 -10.93
N ILE A 27 29.77 -7.86 -9.69
CA ILE A 27 30.53 -6.88 -8.93
C ILE A 27 30.79 -7.42 -7.52
N GLY A 28 32.02 -7.27 -7.06
CA GLY A 28 32.34 -7.30 -5.63
C GLY A 28 31.63 -6.16 -4.88
N SER A 29 32.06 -5.88 -3.65
CA SER A 29 31.40 -5.00 -2.65
C SER A 29 31.22 -3.51 -2.98
N ALA A 30 31.19 -3.10 -4.26
CA ALA A 30 30.99 -1.72 -4.66
C ALA A 30 29.50 -1.33 -4.57
N ARG A 31 29.23 -0.12 -4.07
CA ARG A 31 27.88 0.48 -4.07
C ARG A 31 27.70 1.26 -5.36
N VAL A 32 26.58 1.05 -6.04
CA VAL A 32 26.24 1.73 -7.30
C VAL A 32 24.98 2.55 -7.07
N GLY A 33 25.07 3.85 -7.35
CA GLY A 33 23.90 4.73 -7.48
C GLY A 33 23.41 4.73 -8.93
N ILE A 34 22.09 4.64 -9.13
CA ILE A 34 21.48 4.79 -10.44
C ILE A 34 20.44 5.90 -10.34
N ARG A 35 20.59 6.94 -11.17
CA ARG A 35 19.64 8.04 -11.29
C ARG A 35 19.06 8.05 -12.70
N ILE A 36 17.75 7.85 -12.82
CA ILE A 36 17.04 7.87 -14.10
C ILE A 36 16.03 9.01 -14.07
N THR A 37 16.17 9.95 -15.00
CA THR A 37 15.19 11.01 -15.25
C THR A 37 14.39 10.64 -16.48
N CYS A 38 13.07 10.51 -16.33
CA CYS A 38 12.14 10.16 -17.40
C CYS A 38 10.90 11.07 -17.38
N PRO A 39 10.14 11.16 -18.49
CA PRO A 39 8.89 11.91 -18.53
C PRO A 39 7.84 11.36 -17.53
N ASN A 40 6.92 12.21 -17.09
CA ASN A 40 5.79 11.78 -16.27
C ASN A 40 4.95 10.72 -16.99
N GLY A 41 4.46 9.74 -16.24
CA GLY A 41 3.67 8.63 -16.77
C GLY A 41 4.51 7.49 -17.35
N SER A 42 5.84 7.54 -17.22
CA SER A 42 6.70 6.41 -17.57
C SER A 42 6.35 5.17 -16.75
N GLN A 43 6.43 4.00 -17.40
CA GLN A 43 6.26 2.71 -16.75
C GLN A 43 7.56 2.33 -16.02
N LEU A 44 7.42 1.85 -14.79
CA LEU A 44 8.54 1.35 -14.00
C LEU A 44 8.46 -0.18 -13.92
N GLU A 45 9.51 -0.86 -14.37
CA GLU A 45 9.79 -2.25 -14.01
C GLU A 45 11.16 -2.29 -13.34
N CYS A 46 11.20 -2.65 -12.07
CA CYS A 46 12.43 -2.67 -11.27
C CYS A 46 12.56 -3.99 -10.53
N ASP A 47 13.63 -4.72 -10.83
CA ASP A 47 14.00 -5.96 -10.15
C ASP A 47 15.36 -5.76 -9.48
N THR A 48 15.43 -5.95 -8.17
CA THR A 48 16.67 -5.81 -7.41
C THR A 48 16.80 -6.87 -6.32
N ALA A 49 18.04 -7.28 -6.03
CA ALA A 49 18.31 -8.15 -4.89
C ALA A 49 18.52 -7.34 -3.60
N SER A 50 19.18 -6.19 -3.70
CA SER A 50 19.46 -5.31 -2.57
C SER A 50 19.68 -3.90 -3.07
N ALA A 51 18.63 -3.08 -3.03
CA ALA A 51 18.73 -1.65 -3.34
C ALA A 51 17.52 -0.90 -2.82
N ASP A 52 17.77 0.33 -2.36
CA ASP A 52 16.69 1.27 -2.07
C ASP A 52 16.20 1.88 -3.38
N VAL A 53 14.88 1.89 -3.57
CA VAL A 53 14.24 2.46 -4.76
C VAL A 53 13.45 3.68 -4.34
N ARG A 54 13.90 4.85 -4.76
CA ARG A 54 13.18 6.11 -4.56
C ARG A 54 12.74 6.66 -5.91
N VAL A 55 11.44 6.89 -6.04
CA VAL A 55 10.84 7.53 -7.20
C VAL A 55 10.13 8.79 -6.77
N THR A 56 10.57 9.91 -7.33
CA THR A 56 9.95 11.20 -7.18
C THR A 56 9.18 11.58 -8.44
N GLY A 57 7.96 12.11 -8.29
CA GLY A 57 7.10 12.45 -9.43
C GLY A 57 6.03 11.40 -9.71
N THR A 58 5.57 11.34 -10.96
CA THR A 58 4.41 10.53 -11.35
C THR A 58 4.78 9.42 -12.32
N LEU A 59 4.52 8.18 -11.92
CA LEU A 59 4.64 6.99 -12.77
C LEU A 59 3.29 6.66 -13.43
N GLY A 60 3.36 5.97 -14.57
CA GLY A 60 2.22 5.29 -15.16
C GLY A 60 1.93 4.01 -14.37
N ASP A 61 2.16 2.85 -14.98
CA ASP A 61 2.16 1.57 -14.26
C ASP A 61 3.52 1.33 -13.57
N ALA A 62 3.50 0.69 -12.41
CA ALA A 62 4.71 0.38 -11.66
C ALA A 62 4.71 -1.07 -11.16
N ARG A 63 5.76 -1.80 -11.50
CA ARG A 63 6.07 -3.13 -10.98
C ARG A 63 7.46 -3.11 -10.35
N VAL A 64 7.53 -3.42 -9.05
CA VAL A 64 8.82 -3.52 -8.35
C VAL A 64 8.89 -4.84 -7.61
N ARG A 65 9.98 -5.58 -7.81
CA ARG A 65 10.33 -6.77 -7.03
C ARG A 65 11.71 -6.55 -6.41
N THR A 66 11.77 -6.61 -5.09
CA THR A 66 13.02 -6.52 -4.36
C THR A 66 13.16 -7.67 -3.37
N ALA A 67 14.38 -8.19 -3.19
CA ALA A 67 14.66 -9.08 -2.07
C ALA A 67 15.01 -8.30 -0.79
N SER A 68 15.61 -7.11 -0.91
CA SER A 68 15.91 -6.24 0.23
C SER A 68 16.06 -4.78 -0.17
N GLY A 69 15.68 -3.87 0.72
CA GLY A 69 15.85 -2.42 0.55
C GLY A 69 14.52 -1.68 0.57
N ASP A 70 14.59 -0.39 0.89
CA ASP A 70 13.40 0.42 1.11
C ASP A 70 12.82 0.92 -0.20
N LEU A 71 11.49 0.94 -0.29
CA LEU A 71 10.77 1.38 -1.47
C LEU A 71 10.00 2.66 -1.13
N ARG A 72 10.27 3.75 -1.86
CA ARG A 72 9.54 5.00 -1.73
C ARG A 72 9.02 5.49 -3.07
N LEU A 73 7.70 5.50 -3.25
CA LEU A 73 7.02 5.97 -4.45
C LEU A 73 6.09 7.14 -4.14
N ASP A 74 6.24 8.25 -4.86
CA ASP A 74 5.38 9.42 -4.66
C ASP A 74 3.98 9.23 -5.27
N ARG A 75 3.88 8.96 -6.57
CA ARG A 75 2.59 8.81 -7.27
C ARG A 75 2.64 7.78 -8.40
N VAL A 76 1.62 6.94 -8.45
CA VAL A 76 1.38 5.96 -9.52
C VAL A 76 -0.02 6.19 -10.09
N GLU A 77 -0.12 6.63 -11.34
CA GLU A 77 -1.42 6.87 -12.01
C GLU A 77 -2.07 5.56 -12.48
N GLY A 78 -1.24 4.57 -12.82
CA GLY A 78 -1.67 3.26 -13.28
C GLY A 78 -1.76 2.22 -12.15
N GLN A 79 -1.55 0.97 -12.52
CA GLN A 79 -1.53 -0.16 -11.58
C GLN A 79 -0.19 -0.22 -10.84
N LEU A 80 -0.24 -0.56 -9.55
CA LEU A 80 0.94 -0.79 -8.72
C LEU A 80 1.02 -2.26 -8.30
N GLU A 81 2.12 -2.92 -8.63
CA GLU A 81 2.48 -4.25 -8.15
C GLU A 81 3.84 -4.19 -7.42
N LEU A 82 3.82 -4.36 -6.10
CA LEU A 82 5.02 -4.39 -5.25
C LEU A 82 5.18 -5.77 -4.61
N LYS A 83 6.38 -6.32 -4.72
CA LYS A 83 6.81 -7.53 -4.00
C LYS A 83 8.14 -7.25 -3.32
N SER A 84 8.18 -7.39 -2.00
CA SER A 84 9.41 -7.28 -1.22
C SER A 84 9.59 -8.52 -0.34
N ALA A 85 10.83 -8.98 -0.14
CA ALA A 85 11.11 -9.93 0.93
C ALA A 85 11.49 -9.20 2.23
N SER A 86 12.25 -8.10 2.15
CA SER A 86 12.51 -7.24 3.30
C SER A 86 12.67 -5.77 2.91
N GLY A 87 12.31 -4.88 3.83
CA GLY A 87 12.45 -3.43 3.68
C GLY A 87 11.12 -2.72 3.74
N ASP A 88 11.17 -1.45 4.09
CA ASP A 88 9.97 -0.65 4.33
C ASP A 88 9.41 -0.12 3.01
N ILE A 89 8.09 -0.14 2.89
CA ILE A 89 7.38 0.27 1.68
C ILE A 89 6.57 1.52 2.01
N TYR A 90 6.91 2.63 1.36
CA TYR A 90 6.16 3.86 1.42
C TYR A 90 5.62 4.22 0.04
N VAL A 91 4.31 4.38 -0.06
CA VAL A 91 3.64 4.83 -1.28
C VAL A 91 2.68 5.96 -0.92
N GLN A 92 2.90 7.14 -1.50
CA GLN A 92 2.08 8.30 -1.15
C GLN A 92 0.71 8.28 -1.87
N ARG A 93 0.65 7.99 -3.16
CA ARG A 93 -0.65 7.90 -3.87
C ARG A 93 -0.65 6.91 -5.02
N VAL A 94 -1.73 6.14 -5.12
CA VAL A 94 -2.03 5.28 -6.27
C VAL A 94 -3.42 5.61 -6.80
N GLU A 95 -3.50 6.01 -8.07
CA GLU A 95 -4.77 6.26 -8.73
C GLU A 95 -5.38 4.94 -9.22
N GLY A 96 -4.59 3.99 -9.75
CA GLY A 96 -5.08 2.66 -10.12
C GLY A 96 -5.20 1.69 -8.93
N ARG A 97 -5.23 0.38 -9.24
CA ARG A 97 -5.28 -0.68 -8.22
C ARG A 97 -3.88 -0.92 -7.66
N ALA A 98 -3.76 -0.98 -6.35
CA ALA A 98 -2.50 -1.29 -5.66
C ALA A 98 -2.50 -2.73 -5.14
N THR A 99 -1.44 -3.48 -5.44
CA THR A 99 -1.16 -4.81 -4.88
C THR A 99 0.24 -4.80 -4.27
N VAL A 100 0.33 -5.02 -2.95
CA VAL A 100 1.57 -5.00 -2.19
C VAL A 100 1.71 -6.32 -1.45
N ASN A 101 2.82 -7.02 -1.65
CA ASN A 101 3.14 -8.22 -0.88
C ASN A 101 4.53 -8.06 -0.28
N THR A 102 4.64 -8.20 1.04
CA THR A 102 5.92 -8.18 1.74
C THR A 102 6.05 -9.38 2.67
N VAL A 103 7.26 -9.86 2.90
CA VAL A 103 7.53 -10.84 3.97
C VAL A 103 7.87 -10.13 5.27
N SER A 104 8.75 -9.12 5.22
CA SER A 104 9.20 -8.38 6.39
C SER A 104 9.31 -6.89 6.08
N GLY A 105 8.90 -6.04 7.01
CA GLY A 105 8.99 -4.58 6.87
C GLY A 105 7.60 -3.93 6.83
N ASP A 106 7.59 -2.64 7.16
CA ASP A 106 6.34 -1.90 7.32
C ASP A 106 5.81 -1.41 5.96
N VAL A 107 4.49 -1.42 5.81
CA VAL A 107 3.82 -0.96 4.59
C VAL A 107 2.98 0.27 4.92
N GLN A 108 3.32 1.40 4.32
CA GLN A 108 2.58 2.63 4.42
C GLN A 108 2.07 3.08 3.04
N LEU A 109 0.75 3.05 2.86
CA LEU A 109 0.07 3.54 1.64
C LEU A 109 -0.87 4.68 2.02
N LEU A 110 -0.54 5.93 1.68
CA LEU A 110 -1.30 7.10 2.15
C LEU A 110 -2.64 7.27 1.43
N THR A 111 -2.70 7.03 0.12
CA THR A 111 -3.92 7.17 -0.65
C THR A 111 -4.01 6.12 -1.77
N ALA A 112 -5.15 5.44 -1.89
CA ALA A 112 -5.45 4.58 -3.03
C ALA A 112 -6.87 4.83 -3.55
N MET A 113 -7.02 5.08 -4.85
CA MET A 113 -8.29 5.54 -5.42
C MET A 113 -9.16 4.41 -5.99
N ASN A 114 -8.56 3.29 -6.38
CA ASN A 114 -9.26 2.15 -7.02
C ASN A 114 -9.02 0.82 -6.28
N GLY A 115 -8.98 0.89 -4.95
CA GLY A 115 -8.82 -0.24 -4.06
C GLY A 115 -7.37 -0.72 -3.89
N VAL A 116 -7.18 -1.52 -2.84
CA VAL A 116 -5.87 -2.00 -2.41
C VAL A 116 -5.93 -3.45 -1.95
N ALA A 117 -4.90 -4.22 -2.32
CA ALA A 117 -4.60 -5.52 -1.75
C ALA A 117 -3.21 -5.48 -1.09
N VAL A 118 -3.13 -5.68 0.22
CA VAL A 118 -1.85 -5.74 0.96
C VAL A 118 -1.74 -7.06 1.70
N ASN A 119 -0.63 -7.77 1.54
CA ASN A 119 -0.30 -8.92 2.38
C ASN A 119 1.10 -8.75 2.96
N SER A 120 1.22 -8.80 4.29
CA SER A 120 2.51 -8.90 5.00
C SER A 120 2.58 -10.20 5.79
N VAL A 121 3.79 -10.70 6.05
CA VAL A 121 4.00 -11.79 7.02
C VAL A 121 4.41 -11.19 8.36
N SER A 122 5.38 -10.28 8.35
CA SER A 122 5.85 -9.56 9.53
C SER A 122 5.98 -8.07 9.23
N GLY A 123 5.50 -7.24 10.15
CA GLY A 123 5.54 -5.77 10.03
C GLY A 123 4.14 -5.17 9.95
N ASP A 124 4.08 -3.88 10.23
CA ASP A 124 2.83 -3.15 10.36
C ASP A 124 2.34 -2.67 9.00
N ALA A 125 1.02 -2.68 8.80
CA ALA A 125 0.39 -2.22 7.58
C ALA A 125 -0.51 -1.02 7.87
N MET A 126 -0.07 0.17 7.47
CA MET A 126 -0.79 1.42 7.61
C MET A 126 -1.33 1.89 6.25
N LEU A 127 -2.65 1.76 6.09
CA LEU A 127 -3.40 2.28 4.96
C LEU A 127 -4.06 3.59 5.36
N GLY A 128 -3.83 4.65 4.60
CA GLY A 128 -4.39 5.97 4.82
C GLY A 128 -5.84 6.05 4.33
N GLU A 129 -6.04 6.78 3.24
CA GLU A 129 -7.35 6.99 2.61
C GLU A 129 -7.50 6.05 1.41
N ILE A 130 -8.41 5.09 1.53
CA ILE A 130 -8.68 4.12 0.47
C ILE A 130 -10.09 4.30 -0.05
N PHE A 131 -10.20 4.46 -1.36
CA PHE A 131 -11.44 4.48 -2.12
C PHE A 131 -11.57 3.15 -2.88
N GLY A 132 -12.74 2.51 -2.80
CA GLY A 132 -12.98 1.18 -3.34
C GLY A 132 -12.64 0.06 -2.36
N ASP A 133 -12.45 -1.14 -2.90
CA ASP A 133 -12.29 -2.37 -2.09
C ASP A 133 -10.93 -2.44 -1.39
N VAL A 134 -10.94 -2.94 -0.16
CA VAL A 134 -9.74 -3.12 0.66
C VAL A 134 -9.60 -4.60 0.99
N ALA A 135 -8.46 -5.20 0.67
CA ALA A 135 -8.10 -6.55 1.06
C ALA A 135 -6.72 -6.52 1.74
N ALA A 136 -6.68 -6.45 3.06
CA ALA A 136 -5.41 -6.36 3.79
C ALA A 136 -5.24 -7.56 4.75
N GLY A 137 -4.04 -8.14 4.75
CA GLY A 137 -3.69 -9.36 5.48
C GLY A 137 -2.32 -9.24 6.15
N THR A 138 -2.23 -9.61 7.42
CA THR A 138 -0.95 -9.77 8.13
C THR A 138 -0.92 -11.05 8.95
N VAL A 139 0.26 -11.66 9.12
CA VAL A 139 0.45 -12.77 10.07
C VAL A 139 0.89 -12.23 11.42
N SER A 140 1.87 -11.33 11.46
CA SER A 140 2.39 -10.71 12.67
C SER A 140 2.62 -9.22 12.45
N GLY A 141 1.89 -8.38 13.18
CA GLY A 141 1.97 -6.93 13.09
C GLY A 141 0.59 -6.30 13.10
N ASP A 142 0.56 -4.99 13.33
CA ASP A 142 -0.68 -4.24 13.43
C ASP A 142 -1.18 -3.82 12.05
N LEU A 143 -2.50 -3.82 11.88
CA LEU A 143 -3.15 -3.39 10.65
C LEU A 143 -4.01 -2.17 10.94
N MET A 144 -3.62 -1.03 10.40
CA MET A 144 -4.35 0.22 10.52
C MET A 144 -4.91 0.68 9.17
N VAL A 145 -6.21 0.98 9.12
CA VAL A 145 -6.86 1.67 7.99
C VAL A 145 -7.48 2.96 8.49
N ARG A 146 -6.99 4.12 8.03
CA ARG A 146 -7.42 5.44 8.52
C ARG A 146 -8.75 5.93 7.95
N ALA A 147 -9.04 5.60 6.70
CA ALA A 147 -10.33 5.89 6.09
C ALA A 147 -10.59 4.93 4.93
N ALA A 148 -11.55 4.03 5.11
CA ALA A 148 -12.07 3.21 4.02
C ALA A 148 -13.37 3.80 3.45
N GLY A 149 -13.44 3.88 2.13
CA GLY A 149 -14.59 4.34 1.36
C GLY A 149 -15.74 3.32 1.28
N PRO A 150 -16.79 3.62 0.50
CA PRO A 150 -17.80 2.63 0.16
C PRO A 150 -17.16 1.47 -0.63
N GLY A 151 -17.55 0.24 -0.30
CA GLY A 151 -16.98 -0.98 -0.90
C GLY A 151 -16.87 -2.14 0.08
N ASP A 152 -16.22 -3.21 -0.35
CA ASP A 152 -15.91 -4.35 0.49
C ASP A 152 -14.55 -4.15 1.17
N VAL A 153 -14.53 -4.16 2.50
CA VAL A 153 -13.34 -4.04 3.34
C VAL A 153 -13.11 -5.37 4.05
N GLY A 154 -12.11 -6.12 3.61
CA GLY A 154 -11.68 -7.39 4.19
C GLY A 154 -10.32 -7.26 4.86
N LEU A 155 -10.29 -7.40 6.18
CA LEU A 155 -9.07 -7.35 6.99
C LEU A 155 -8.84 -8.70 7.66
N LYS A 156 -7.61 -9.22 7.56
CA LYS A 156 -7.21 -10.48 8.18
C LYS A 156 -5.91 -10.28 8.96
N ALA A 157 -5.90 -10.69 10.22
CA ALA A 157 -4.70 -10.74 11.04
C ALA A 157 -4.59 -12.12 11.71
N VAL A 158 -3.38 -12.59 11.98
CA VAL A 158 -3.19 -13.76 12.87
C VAL A 158 -2.76 -13.29 14.25
N SER A 159 -1.77 -12.41 14.34
CA SER A 159 -1.30 -11.82 15.58
C SER A 159 -1.06 -10.33 15.39
N GLY A 160 -1.75 -9.50 16.15
CA GLY A 160 -1.63 -8.04 16.09
C GLY A 160 -2.99 -7.36 16.15
N ASP A 161 -2.98 -6.07 16.43
CA ASP A 161 -4.19 -5.27 16.57
C ASP A 161 -4.69 -4.81 15.21
N VAL A 162 -6.00 -4.77 15.03
CA VAL A 162 -6.64 -4.28 13.81
C VAL A 162 -7.44 -3.03 14.13
N VAL A 163 -7.00 -1.90 13.59
CA VAL A 163 -7.69 -0.61 13.73
C VAL A 163 -8.23 -0.21 12.36
N VAL A 164 -9.55 -0.06 12.25
CA VAL A 164 -10.20 0.32 11.00
C VAL A 164 -11.17 1.47 11.21
N ALA A 165 -10.98 2.52 10.43
CA ALA A 165 -11.82 3.69 10.41
C ALA A 165 -12.61 3.74 9.10
N MET A 166 -13.94 3.71 9.21
CA MET A 166 -14.85 3.77 8.06
C MET A 166 -15.29 5.22 7.83
N ARG A 167 -15.41 5.63 6.56
CA ARG A 167 -15.94 6.97 6.23
C ARG A 167 -17.37 7.16 6.78
N ARG A 168 -17.69 8.43 7.09
CA ARG A 168 -19.04 8.82 7.53
C ARG A 168 -20.05 8.73 6.37
N GLY A 169 -21.32 8.54 6.70
CA GLY A 169 -22.41 8.46 5.72
C GLY A 169 -22.60 7.09 5.05
N LEU A 170 -21.82 6.08 5.43
CA LEU A 170 -21.94 4.71 4.90
C LEU A 170 -22.92 3.86 5.73
N ARG A 171 -23.70 3.02 5.04
CA ARG A 171 -24.45 1.91 5.64
C ARG A 171 -23.50 0.72 5.79
N LEU A 172 -23.15 0.38 7.04
CA LEU A 172 -22.12 -0.63 7.32
C LEU A 172 -22.77 -1.96 7.67
N ARG A 173 -22.39 -3.02 6.92
CA ARG A 173 -22.59 -4.40 7.34
C ARG A 173 -21.30 -4.90 7.98
N LEU A 174 -21.35 -5.22 9.27
CA LEU A 174 -20.19 -5.65 10.05
C LEU A 174 -20.20 -7.17 10.25
N ASP A 175 -19.08 -7.82 9.97
CA ASP A 175 -18.82 -9.23 10.29
C ASP A 175 -17.41 -9.33 10.87
N VAL A 176 -17.32 -9.42 12.19
CA VAL A 176 -16.06 -9.33 12.94
C VAL A 176 -15.91 -10.58 13.79
N ASN A 177 -14.82 -11.30 13.56
CA ASN A 177 -14.51 -12.54 14.28
C ASN A 177 -13.10 -12.43 14.86
N SER A 178 -12.99 -12.62 16.17
CA SER A 178 -11.72 -12.78 16.89
C SER A 178 -11.73 -14.10 17.64
N VAL A 179 -10.60 -14.83 17.68
CA VAL A 179 -10.48 -16.06 18.46
C VAL A 179 -10.04 -15.74 19.90
N SER A 180 -8.99 -14.94 20.06
CA SER A 180 -8.46 -14.47 21.34
C SER A 180 -8.11 -12.99 21.27
N GLY A 181 -8.91 -12.15 21.92
CA GLY A 181 -8.74 -10.69 21.91
C GLY A 181 -10.08 -10.01 22.14
N SER A 182 -10.06 -8.69 22.28
CA SER A 182 -11.25 -7.87 22.51
C SER A 182 -11.69 -7.20 21.22
N VAL A 183 -12.99 -7.20 20.95
CA VAL A 183 -13.56 -6.43 19.83
C VAL A 183 -14.27 -5.21 20.41
N GLY A 184 -13.75 -4.02 20.08
CA GLY A 184 -14.33 -2.73 20.43
C GLY A 184 -14.84 -2.00 19.18
N SER A 185 -16.08 -1.51 19.22
CA SER A 185 -16.66 -0.69 18.16
C SER A 185 -17.19 0.61 18.76
N GLU A 186 -16.69 1.74 18.27
CA GLU A 186 -17.18 3.08 18.61
C GLU A 186 -18.28 3.57 17.64
N LEU A 187 -18.74 2.69 16.74
CA LEU A 187 -19.83 3.00 15.83
C LEU A 187 -21.15 3.10 16.60
N GLU A 188 -21.86 4.23 16.46
CA GLU A 188 -23.24 4.35 16.94
C GLU A 188 -24.12 3.28 16.30
N VAL A 189 -24.56 2.31 17.10
CA VAL A 189 -25.54 1.29 16.71
C VAL A 189 -26.92 1.91 16.89
N SER A 190 -27.71 1.98 15.81
CA SER A 190 -29.10 2.42 15.87
C SER A 190 -30.01 1.33 15.33
N ASP A 191 -31.02 0.96 16.12
CA ASP A 191 -32.08 0.02 15.74
C ASP A 191 -33.14 0.66 14.83
N ALA A 192 -33.03 1.96 14.54
CA ALA A 192 -33.90 2.62 13.58
C ALA A 192 -33.53 2.18 12.15
N PRO A 193 -34.49 1.77 11.30
CA PRO A 193 -34.20 1.48 9.91
C PRO A 193 -33.51 2.70 9.30
N ALA A 194 -32.32 2.49 8.76
CA ALA A 194 -31.46 3.56 8.28
C ALA A 194 -32.25 4.47 7.34
N ARG A 195 -32.58 5.69 7.80
CA ARG A 195 -33.13 6.77 6.97
C ARG A 195 -32.12 7.30 5.94
N ASN A 196 -30.97 6.64 5.80
CA ASN A 196 -29.87 7.05 4.93
C ASN A 196 -29.87 6.23 3.64
N ASP A 197 -30.07 6.91 2.52
CA ASP A 197 -29.78 6.42 1.16
C ASP A 197 -28.26 6.38 0.85
N GLY A 198 -27.42 6.27 1.88
CA GLY A 198 -25.97 6.22 1.74
C GLY A 198 -25.51 4.92 1.08
N PRO A 199 -24.35 4.91 0.41
CA PRO A 199 -23.80 3.71 -0.20
C PRO A 199 -23.53 2.64 0.88
N GLU A 200 -23.82 1.38 0.54
CA GLU A 200 -23.52 0.23 1.41
C GLU A 200 -22.03 -0.08 1.39
N ALA A 201 -21.49 -0.49 2.53
CA ALA A 201 -20.14 -1.02 2.65
C ALA A 201 -20.12 -2.22 3.60
N THR A 202 -19.40 -3.26 3.24
CA THR A 202 -19.22 -4.44 4.09
C THR A 202 -17.86 -4.37 4.74
N LEU A 203 -17.79 -4.50 6.07
CA LEU A 203 -16.55 -4.66 6.80
C LEU A 203 -16.48 -6.08 7.35
N ARG A 204 -15.50 -6.85 6.87
CA ARG A 204 -15.14 -8.16 7.38
C ARG A 204 -13.78 -8.08 8.05
N VAL A 205 -13.73 -8.32 9.36
CA VAL A 205 -12.47 -8.41 10.10
C VAL A 205 -12.34 -9.79 10.70
N ARG A 206 -11.23 -10.45 10.45
CA ARG A 206 -10.89 -11.73 11.07
C ARG A 206 -9.53 -11.63 11.71
N THR A 207 -9.46 -11.81 13.02
CA THR A 207 -8.20 -11.95 13.73
C THR A 207 -8.17 -13.25 14.53
N VAL A 208 -6.98 -13.84 14.71
CA VAL A 208 -6.82 -14.95 15.65
C VAL A 208 -6.46 -14.39 17.02
N SER A 209 -5.42 -13.58 17.10
CA SER A 209 -4.93 -12.96 18.33
C SER A 209 -4.74 -11.46 18.17
N GLY A 210 -5.33 -10.67 19.06
CA GLY A 210 -5.23 -9.20 19.07
C GLY A 210 -6.57 -8.50 19.15
N ASP A 211 -6.53 -7.21 19.46
CA ASP A 211 -7.73 -6.39 19.64
C ASP A 211 -8.18 -5.79 18.30
N VAL A 212 -9.49 -5.76 18.09
CA VAL A 212 -10.09 -5.11 16.91
C VAL A 212 -10.78 -3.83 17.37
N ARG A 213 -10.35 -2.68 16.85
CA ARG A 213 -10.98 -1.38 17.11
C ARG A 213 -11.56 -0.81 15.82
N ILE A 214 -12.86 -0.54 15.85
CA ILE A 214 -13.60 0.04 14.72
C ILE A 214 -14.04 1.45 15.09
N THR A 215 -13.62 2.43 14.29
CA THR A 215 -13.94 3.84 14.51
C THR A 215 -14.55 4.48 13.26
N ARG A 216 -15.01 5.72 13.38
CA ARG A 216 -15.32 6.55 12.22
C ARG A 216 -14.07 7.34 11.85
N ALA A 217 -13.78 7.44 10.55
CA ALA A 217 -12.74 8.33 10.08
C ALA A 217 -13.07 9.78 10.50
N ALA A 218 -12.09 10.47 11.08
CA ALA A 218 -12.17 11.91 11.29
C ALA A 218 -12.38 12.59 9.94
N GLU A 219 -13.15 13.68 9.90
CA GLU A 219 -13.29 14.48 8.68
C GLU A 219 -11.89 14.83 8.16
N ALA A 220 -11.60 14.46 6.91
CA ALA A 220 -10.46 15.00 6.20
C ALA A 220 -10.72 16.50 6.10
N VAL A 221 -9.98 17.30 6.88
CA VAL A 221 -9.93 18.75 6.69
C VAL A 221 -9.32 18.95 5.31
N ALA A 222 -10.14 19.44 4.39
CA ALA A 222 -9.78 19.76 3.02
C ALA A 222 -8.67 20.82 2.95
#